data_AF-A0A1I2EUT2-F1
#
_entry.id   AF-A0A1I2EUT2-F1
#
_cell.length_a   1.000
_cell.length_b   1.000
_cell.length_c   1.000
_cell.angle_alpha   90.00
_cell.angle_beta   90.00
_cell.angle_gamma   90.00
#
_symmetry.space_group_name_H-M   'P 1'
#
loop_
_entity.id
_entity.type
_entity.pdbx_description
1 polymer ?
#
loop_
_entity_poly.entity_id
_entity_poly.type
_entity_poly.pdbx_seq_one_letter_code
_entity_poly.pdbx_strand_id
1 'polypeptide(L)'
;MKKKAFKLLVIPLIMALTLSVFPNVSHAETEEQLNGWLTDNYWSELEIYNGNLIPKGVNLEEISFLGKNIQVDDNFGFMWANTGIRSDRPALFDLFGEDAGYDLKDIADRDYSSWNDEYHKDGKVWNPLNFDTEKDLIKNINDFNIYGDLSSPQTTNSKTVGEYTIGDILNLDLSVDLSLFKNVMNTHLLEVINSKYDYTATKLPLEGQGFVLADDKFAFTFDFPAGIVIDDSMQLEIKGLEGYPLKWDTIKDDTTGKKIVVYADEENPRAVSSVADYFNKMNASNGRVTLSIKNVKISDSVPLNTNLTIKSFIGGMYDFAMTNNKAILDNRSSEGIDRDKDYLTRTFTVFAAKQNNEGRDEAAPADKPNLISYTFKVNKPANNTVTFINEDAEYAKVKVETGKAIDNDDLTDESMPQNPTKSGYTFKEWNTQKDGKGTAFTGTTVVNEDMTVYAIYSKNAVVINEAPKLEVRDKTIEKGTALDLKELIISATDKEDGDLKSKVELIDDGGFDKNKVGKYTITFKVTDKDGASTTKKATVTVIEKDKPKPNPDDNKPKPNP
;
A
#
# COMPACT_ATOMS: atom_id res chain seq x y z
N MET A 1 66.10 18.23 45.06
CA MET A 1 64.92 18.95 45.63
C MET A 1 64.19 19.58 44.45
N LYS A 2 62.90 19.43 44.17
CA LYS A 2 61.71 18.83 44.78
C LYS A 2 60.76 18.46 43.62
N LYS A 3 60.32 17.20 43.57
CA LYS A 3 58.92 16.73 43.60
C LYS A 3 57.96 17.20 42.49
N LYS A 4 57.63 16.22 41.63
CA LYS A 4 56.30 15.81 41.13
C LYS A 4 55.45 16.86 40.38
N ALA A 5 55.52 16.79 39.05
CA ALA A 5 54.42 17.15 38.17
C ALA A 5 53.46 15.94 38.03
N PHE A 6 52.38 15.94 38.79
CA PHE A 6 51.18 15.11 38.56
C PHE A 6 50.02 15.70 39.36
N LYS A 7 48.82 15.71 38.77
CA LYS A 7 47.56 16.41 39.16
C LYS A 7 47.54 17.87 38.68
N LEU A 8 46.58 18.35 37.90
CA LEU A 8 45.23 17.87 37.62
C LEU A 8 44.84 18.50 36.26
N LEU A 9 44.73 17.72 35.20
CA LEU A 9 44.26 18.18 33.88
C LEU A 9 43.01 17.38 33.54
N VAL A 10 42.00 17.50 34.40
CA VAL A 10 40.63 16.98 34.19
C VAL A 10 39.64 18.03 34.70
N ILE A 11 39.87 19.32 34.41
CA ILE A 11 38.87 20.39 34.63
C ILE A 11 39.06 21.49 33.57
N PRO A 12 38.97 21.15 32.26
CA PRO A 12 38.16 22.01 31.39
C PRO A 12 37.22 21.24 30.44
N LEU A 13 37.20 19.90 30.48
CA LEU A 13 36.28 19.12 29.64
C LEU A 13 34.85 19.03 30.22
N ILE A 14 34.69 19.24 31.54
CA ILE A 14 33.37 19.28 32.17
C ILE A 14 32.71 20.67 32.04
N MET A 15 33.48 21.77 31.99
CA MET A 15 32.91 23.10 31.71
C MET A 15 32.55 23.32 30.23
N ALA A 16 33.20 22.61 29.31
CA ALA A 16 32.82 22.62 27.89
C ALA A 16 31.61 21.72 27.57
N LEU A 17 31.25 20.80 28.48
CA LEU A 17 30.03 19.97 28.41
C LEU A 17 28.86 20.52 29.23
N THR A 18 29.03 21.65 29.92
CA THR A 18 27.94 22.37 30.63
C THR A 18 27.61 23.73 30.00
N LEU A 19 28.11 23.99 28.79
CA LEU A 19 27.75 25.14 27.96
C LEU A 19 26.99 24.70 26.70
N SER A 20 26.22 23.60 26.76
CA SER A 20 24.93 23.60 26.06
C SER A 20 24.05 24.59 26.82
N VAL A 21 24.27 25.88 26.52
CA VAL A 21 23.41 26.97 26.91
C VAL A 21 22.08 26.64 26.26
N PHE A 22 21.22 25.89 26.97
CA PHE A 22 19.81 25.91 26.64
C PHE A 22 19.41 27.37 26.82
N PRO A 23 18.97 28.06 25.76
CA PRO A 23 18.52 29.42 25.93
C PRO A 23 17.32 29.37 26.88
N ASN A 24 17.52 29.90 28.09
CA ASN A 24 16.46 30.23 29.04
C ASN A 24 15.50 31.32 28.48
N VAL A 25 15.69 31.75 27.24
CA VAL A 25 14.94 32.83 26.61
C VAL A 25 13.62 32.33 26.04
N SER A 26 12.52 32.99 26.42
CA SER A 26 11.12 32.66 26.11
C SER A 26 10.79 32.58 24.61
N HIS A 27 11.59 33.24 23.78
CA HIS A 27 11.46 33.39 22.33
C HIS A 27 12.80 33.11 21.64
N ALA A 28 12.79 32.84 20.33
CA ALA A 28 14.04 32.81 19.57
C ALA A 28 14.51 34.26 19.40
N GLU A 29 15.71 34.57 19.89
CA GLU A 29 16.32 35.89 19.72
C GLU A 29 16.90 36.06 18.31
N THR A 30 17.17 34.94 17.63
CA THR A 30 17.74 34.92 16.28
C THR A 30 17.07 33.88 15.39
N GLU A 31 17.11 34.12 14.08
CA GLU A 31 16.68 33.16 13.06
C GLU A 31 17.50 31.86 13.11
N GLU A 32 18.77 31.93 13.52
CA GLU A 32 19.64 30.76 13.73
C GLU A 32 19.14 29.85 14.86
N GLN A 33 18.70 30.43 15.99
CA GLN A 33 18.09 29.65 17.08
C GLN A 33 16.78 28.98 16.64
N LEU A 34 15.96 29.70 15.88
CA LEU A 34 14.68 29.20 15.35
C LEU A 34 14.89 28.05 14.36
N ASN A 35 15.86 28.20 13.46
CA ASN A 35 16.28 27.15 12.52
C ASN A 35 16.89 25.94 13.25
N GLY A 36 17.62 26.17 14.34
CA GLY A 36 18.13 25.10 15.21
C GLY A 36 17.01 24.24 15.79
N TRP A 37 15.92 24.87 16.28
CA TRP A 37 14.75 24.14 16.80
C TRP A 37 13.99 23.34 15.73
N LEU A 38 14.07 23.73 14.45
CA LEU A 38 13.49 22.97 13.34
C LEU A 38 14.32 21.74 12.97
N THR A 39 15.64 21.82 13.09
CA THR A 39 16.56 20.83 12.51
C THR A 39 16.42 19.45 13.17
N ASP A 40 16.03 19.42 14.45
CA ASP A 40 15.89 18.19 15.24
C ASP A 40 14.44 17.79 15.55
N ASN A 41 13.44 18.55 15.07
CA ASN A 41 12.05 18.21 15.33
C ASN A 41 11.57 17.07 14.43
N TYR A 42 11.36 15.90 15.03
CA TYR A 42 10.94 14.69 14.34
C TYR A 42 9.46 14.33 14.54
N TRP A 43 8.76 15.00 15.46
CA TRP A 43 7.43 14.58 15.93
C TRP A 43 6.34 15.62 15.63
N SER A 44 6.70 16.79 15.09
CA SER A 44 5.77 17.78 14.54
C SER A 44 6.36 18.43 13.29
N GLU A 45 5.51 18.75 12.31
CA GLU A 45 5.90 19.58 11.16
C GLU A 45 5.65 21.05 11.49
N LEU A 46 6.73 21.82 11.58
CA LEU A 46 6.69 23.23 11.96
C LEU A 46 7.13 24.14 10.81
N GLU A 47 6.67 25.39 10.86
CA GLU A 47 7.12 26.49 10.00
C GLU A 47 7.38 27.75 10.81
N ILE A 48 8.19 28.64 10.23
CA ILE A 48 8.50 29.95 10.81
C ILE A 48 7.44 30.94 10.35
N TYR A 49 6.78 31.58 11.31
CA TYR A 49 5.82 32.64 11.06
C TYR A 49 6.02 33.80 12.03
N ASN A 50 6.23 35.01 11.50
CA ASN A 50 6.50 36.23 12.27
C ASN A 50 7.56 36.06 13.38
N GLY A 51 8.60 35.26 13.13
CA GLY A 51 9.68 34.98 14.08
C GLY A 51 9.44 33.81 15.04
N ASN A 52 8.39 32.99 14.81
CA ASN A 52 7.95 31.95 15.74
C ASN A 52 7.70 30.62 15.05
N LEU A 53 7.77 29.54 15.82
CA LEU A 53 7.43 28.22 15.32
C LEU A 53 5.97 27.92 15.55
N ILE A 54 5.27 27.61 14.45
CA ILE A 54 3.89 27.14 14.47
C ILE A 54 3.80 25.81 13.72
N PRO A 55 2.81 24.94 14.03
CA PRO A 55 2.55 23.76 13.23
C PRO A 55 2.09 24.17 11.82
N LYS A 56 2.57 23.44 10.81
CA LYS A 56 2.17 23.69 9.43
C LYS A 56 0.68 23.49 9.23
N GLY A 57 0.08 24.36 8.41
CA GLY A 57 -1.33 24.24 8.03
C GLY A 57 -2.33 24.84 9.02
N VAL A 58 -1.87 25.40 10.14
CA VAL A 58 -2.72 26.09 11.14
C VAL A 58 -2.27 27.54 11.37
N ASN A 59 -1.78 28.21 10.33
CA ASN A 59 -1.34 29.60 10.41
C ASN A 59 -2.53 30.55 10.64
N LEU A 60 -2.42 31.42 11.65
CA LEU A 60 -3.51 32.24 12.19
C LEU A 60 -3.85 33.49 11.36
N GLU A 61 -2.84 34.18 10.82
CA GLU A 61 -3.00 35.54 10.29
C GLU A 61 -3.59 35.60 8.87
N GLU A 62 -3.65 34.46 8.18
CA GLU A 62 -4.36 34.31 6.92
C GLU A 62 -5.82 33.86 7.10
N ILE A 63 -6.22 33.40 8.30
CA ILE A 63 -7.37 32.49 8.44
C ILE A 63 -8.35 32.88 9.56
N SER A 64 -7.91 33.52 10.66
CA SER A 64 -8.80 33.76 11.81
C SER A 64 -9.99 34.69 11.51
N PHE A 65 -11.19 34.23 11.85
CA PHE A 65 -12.45 34.96 11.76
C PHE A 65 -12.61 36.09 12.81
N LEU A 66 -11.71 36.20 13.79
CA LEU A 66 -11.70 37.31 14.74
C LEU A 66 -11.07 38.59 14.14
N GLY A 67 -10.31 38.44 13.04
CA GLY A 67 -9.67 39.55 12.34
C GLY A 67 -8.49 40.17 13.10
N LYS A 68 -7.87 41.20 12.51
CA LYS A 68 -6.65 41.83 13.04
C LYS A 68 -6.91 43.09 13.87
N ASN A 69 -8.14 43.59 13.91
CA ASN A 69 -8.47 44.90 14.49
C ASN A 69 -8.95 44.82 15.95
N ILE A 70 -9.14 43.62 16.51
CA ILE A 70 -9.29 43.46 17.96
C ILE A 70 -7.88 43.51 18.55
N GLN A 71 -7.59 44.58 19.31
CA GLN A 71 -6.33 44.77 20.00
C GLN A 71 -5.97 43.55 20.84
N VAL A 72 -4.74 43.10 20.68
CA VAL A 72 -4.04 42.26 21.63
C VAL A 72 -3.43 43.23 22.64
N ASP A 73 -3.58 43.01 23.94
CA ASP A 73 -3.07 43.95 24.94
C ASP A 73 -1.55 44.16 24.78
N ASP A 74 -1.10 45.41 24.61
CA ASP A 74 0.29 45.74 24.25
C ASP A 74 1.30 45.38 25.37
N ASN A 75 0.83 45.25 26.62
CA ASN A 75 1.63 44.71 27.75
C ASN A 75 1.72 43.17 27.76
N PHE A 76 0.91 42.48 26.97
CA PHE A 76 0.87 41.03 26.79
C PHE A 76 1.22 40.63 25.33
N GLY A 77 1.92 41.52 24.62
CA GLY A 77 2.45 41.27 23.29
C GLY A 77 3.22 39.94 23.26
N PHE A 78 2.78 39.04 22.37
CA PHE A 78 3.21 37.65 22.17
C PHE A 78 2.55 36.60 23.08
N MET A 79 1.21 36.53 23.11
CA MET A 79 0.52 35.36 23.65
C MET A 79 0.57 34.17 22.67
N TRP A 80 1.40 33.17 22.97
CA TRP A 80 1.23 31.81 22.43
C TRP A 80 1.29 30.81 23.57
N ALA A 81 0.14 30.30 23.99
CA ALA A 81 0.12 29.03 24.70
C ALA A 81 0.63 27.96 23.72
N ASN A 82 1.88 27.57 23.88
CA ASN A 82 2.56 26.52 23.12
C ASN A 82 2.37 25.22 23.91
N THR A 83 1.28 24.50 23.64
CA THR A 83 1.12 23.19 24.26
C THR A 83 1.77 22.15 23.34
N GLY A 84 2.84 21.52 23.82
CA GLY A 84 3.54 20.45 23.12
C GLY A 84 4.72 20.84 22.23
N ILE A 85 4.71 21.98 21.51
CA ILE A 85 5.73 22.37 20.48
C ILE A 85 7.16 22.39 21.06
N ARG A 86 7.33 22.76 22.33
CA ARG A 86 8.63 22.78 23.01
C ARG A 86 8.69 21.79 24.17
N SER A 87 9.61 20.82 24.08
CA SER A 87 9.82 19.79 25.11
C SER A 87 10.74 20.21 26.26
N ASP A 88 11.47 21.32 26.12
CA ASP A 88 12.41 21.84 27.11
C ASP A 88 11.74 22.73 28.16
N ARG A 89 10.41 22.85 28.15
CA ARG A 89 9.65 23.70 29.08
C ARG A 89 8.59 22.95 29.87
N PRO A 90 8.57 23.14 31.19
CA PRO A 90 7.49 22.65 32.02
C PRO A 90 6.30 23.61 32.09
N ALA A 91 6.30 24.83 31.53
CA ALA A 91 5.21 25.81 31.68
C ALA A 91 4.58 26.27 30.35
N LEU A 92 3.26 26.50 30.36
CA LEU A 92 2.43 27.01 29.24
C LEU A 92 2.93 28.30 28.59
N PHE A 93 3.46 29.20 29.40
CA PHE A 93 4.08 30.47 29.04
C PHE A 93 4.72 31.09 30.29
N ASP A 94 5.56 32.10 30.10
CA ASP A 94 5.84 33.14 31.08
C ASP A 94 4.64 34.10 31.13
N LEU A 95 3.43 33.60 31.40
CA LEU A 95 2.19 34.42 31.40
C LEU A 95 2.24 35.49 32.51
N PHE A 96 3.29 35.50 33.33
CA PHE A 96 3.26 36.17 34.64
C PHE A 96 4.64 36.55 35.25
N GLY A 97 5.75 36.49 34.52
CA GLY A 97 7.09 36.61 35.12
C GLY A 97 7.47 35.36 35.95
N GLU A 98 8.66 35.42 36.57
CA GLU A 98 9.21 34.36 37.44
C GLU A 98 8.29 33.92 38.61
N ASP A 99 7.14 34.57 38.81
CA ASP A 99 6.31 34.44 40.03
C ASP A 99 4.99 33.65 39.90
N ALA A 100 4.35 33.41 38.73
CA ALA A 100 3.02 32.73 38.75
C ALA A 100 2.99 31.22 38.56
N GLY A 101 4.15 30.56 38.47
CA GLY A 101 4.19 29.09 38.50
C GLY A 101 3.56 28.51 39.77
N TYR A 102 3.60 29.24 40.88
CA TYR A 102 3.01 28.83 42.15
C TYR A 102 1.53 29.18 42.28
N ASP A 103 1.04 30.14 41.51
CA ASP A 103 -0.24 30.77 41.77
C ASP A 103 -1.39 30.06 41.02
N LEU A 104 -1.17 29.53 39.82
CA LEU A 104 -2.25 28.96 38.99
C LEU A 104 -2.77 27.60 39.46
N LYS A 105 -1.88 26.74 39.94
CA LYS A 105 -2.21 25.38 40.40
C LYS A 105 -3.15 25.40 41.61
N ASP A 106 -2.95 26.37 42.49
CA ASP A 106 -3.63 26.46 43.78
C ASP A 106 -4.72 27.54 43.76
N ILE A 107 -5.11 28.06 42.58
CA ILE A 107 -6.08 29.16 42.45
C ILE A 107 -7.40 28.90 43.17
N ALA A 108 -7.86 27.64 43.16
CA ALA A 108 -9.07 27.19 43.83
C ALA A 108 -8.92 27.16 45.36
N ASP A 109 -7.70 27.00 45.86
CA ASP A 109 -7.35 26.85 47.27
C ASP A 109 -6.83 28.15 47.91
N ARG A 110 -6.69 29.24 47.12
CA ARG A 110 -6.26 30.54 47.63
C ARG A 110 -7.25 31.12 48.64
N ASP A 111 -6.72 31.83 49.63
CA ASP A 111 -7.50 32.53 50.63
C ASP A 111 -7.83 33.96 50.17
N TYR A 112 -9.11 34.18 49.84
CA TYR A 112 -9.65 35.48 49.41
C TYR A 112 -10.30 36.27 50.55
N SER A 113 -10.18 35.83 51.82
CA SER A 113 -10.87 36.44 52.97
C SER A 113 -10.58 37.93 53.16
N SER A 114 -9.43 38.41 52.67
CA SER A 114 -9.02 39.82 52.74
C SER A 114 -9.73 40.76 51.75
N TRP A 115 -10.48 40.23 50.78
CA TRP A 115 -11.07 41.03 49.69
C TRP A 115 -12.42 41.64 50.09
N ASN A 116 -13.15 40.98 50.98
CA ASN A 116 -14.40 41.46 51.58
C ASN A 116 -15.41 41.99 50.54
N ASP A 117 -15.58 41.23 49.45
CA ASP A 117 -16.53 41.52 48.37
C ASP A 117 -17.66 40.47 48.30
N GLU A 118 -18.63 40.71 47.42
CA GLU A 118 -19.83 39.86 47.29
C GLU A 118 -19.60 38.53 46.55
N TYR A 119 -18.46 38.38 45.87
CA TYR A 119 -18.13 37.26 44.99
C TYR A 119 -17.24 36.22 45.70
N HIS A 120 -16.39 36.64 46.64
CA HIS A 120 -15.46 35.78 47.39
C HIS A 120 -15.96 35.48 48.81
N LYS A 121 -17.19 34.96 48.93
CA LYS A 121 -17.82 34.66 50.23
C LYS A 121 -17.02 33.61 51.01
N ASP A 122 -16.90 33.84 52.33
CA ASP A 122 -16.12 33.01 53.25
C ASP A 122 -14.63 32.85 52.83
N GLY A 123 -14.11 33.79 52.04
CA GLY A 123 -12.74 33.76 51.52
C GLY A 123 -12.48 32.70 50.45
N LYS A 124 -13.54 32.16 49.83
CA LYS A 124 -13.43 31.14 48.77
C LYS A 124 -13.33 31.77 47.40
N VAL A 125 -12.75 31.01 46.46
CA VAL A 125 -12.71 31.33 45.03
C VAL A 125 -14.12 31.58 44.49
N TRP A 126 -14.26 32.64 43.71
CA TRP A 126 -15.44 32.90 42.90
C TRP A 126 -15.46 31.94 41.70
N ASN A 127 -16.36 30.94 41.76
CA ASN A 127 -16.53 29.90 40.74
C ASN A 127 -18.02 29.79 40.32
N PRO A 128 -18.56 30.79 39.59
CA PRO A 128 -19.98 30.85 39.24
C PRO A 128 -20.43 29.76 38.26
N LEU A 129 -19.50 29.16 37.52
CA LEU A 129 -19.78 28.10 36.55
C LEU A 129 -19.64 26.69 37.16
N ASN A 130 -19.32 26.59 38.46
CA ASN A 130 -19.20 25.34 39.20
C ASN A 130 -18.20 24.34 38.59
N PHE A 131 -17.05 24.81 38.12
CA PHE A 131 -15.97 23.92 37.67
C PHE A 131 -15.58 22.95 38.79
N ASP A 132 -15.40 21.67 38.44
CA ASP A 132 -14.82 20.69 39.36
C ASP A 132 -13.34 21.04 39.53
N THR A 133 -13.00 21.64 40.67
CA THR A 133 -11.65 22.16 40.92
C THR A 133 -10.56 21.10 40.86
N GLU A 134 -10.92 19.81 40.99
CA GLU A 134 -10.00 18.69 40.89
C GLU A 134 -9.80 18.20 39.45
N LYS A 135 -10.85 18.27 38.61
CA LYS A 135 -10.82 17.69 37.25
C LYS A 135 -10.67 18.72 36.15
N ASP A 136 -11.27 19.88 36.32
CA ASP A 136 -11.46 20.88 35.28
C ASP A 136 -10.39 21.98 35.31
N LEU A 137 -9.45 21.94 36.25
CA LEU A 137 -8.36 22.92 36.40
C LEU A 137 -6.99 22.27 36.18
N ILE A 138 -5.98 23.09 35.90
CA ILE A 138 -4.58 22.62 35.83
C ILE A 138 -4.15 22.11 37.21
N LYS A 139 -3.74 20.84 37.28
CA LYS A 139 -3.15 20.24 38.50
C LYS A 139 -1.67 19.93 38.36
N ASN A 140 -1.24 19.53 37.17
CA ASN A 140 0.15 19.24 36.87
C ASN A 140 0.73 20.40 36.07
N ILE A 141 1.71 21.07 36.64
CA ILE A 141 2.45 22.16 36.00
C ILE A 141 3.81 21.71 35.45
N ASN A 142 4.05 20.40 35.36
CA ASN A 142 5.32 19.86 34.83
C ASN A 142 5.15 19.26 33.43
N ASP A 143 3.92 19.12 32.97
CA ASP A 143 3.62 18.51 31.68
C ASP A 143 2.45 19.25 31.01
N PHE A 144 2.79 20.08 30.03
CA PHE A 144 1.83 20.80 29.20
C PHE A 144 1.80 20.28 27.75
N ASN A 145 2.15 19.00 27.56
CA ASN A 145 2.08 18.39 26.24
C ASN A 145 0.64 18.00 25.91
N ILE A 146 0.24 18.25 24.66
CA ILE A 146 -0.93 17.63 24.08
C ILE A 146 -0.50 16.26 23.55
N TYR A 147 -1.32 15.25 23.83
CA TYR A 147 -1.04 13.88 23.43
C TYR A 147 -2.01 13.44 22.34
N GLY A 148 -1.49 12.71 21.37
CA GLY A 148 -2.26 12.11 20.30
C GLY A 148 -1.81 10.68 20.03
N ASP A 149 -2.64 9.94 19.32
CA ASP A 149 -2.37 8.53 19.00
C ASP A 149 -2.98 8.16 17.66
N LEU A 150 -2.25 7.36 16.88
CA LEU A 150 -2.72 6.78 15.63
C LEU A 150 -2.96 5.29 15.85
N SER A 151 -4.20 4.86 15.68
CA SER A 151 -4.61 3.49 15.96
C SER A 151 -5.45 2.92 14.83
N SER A 152 -5.51 1.60 14.73
CA SER A 152 -6.50 0.93 13.89
C SER A 152 -7.73 0.60 14.74
N PRO A 153 -8.96 0.91 14.28
CA PRO A 153 -10.18 0.58 15.00
C PRO A 153 -10.44 -0.94 15.08
N GLN A 154 -9.62 -1.75 14.40
CA GLN A 154 -9.71 -3.22 14.41
C GLN A 154 -8.98 -3.86 15.61
N THR A 155 -8.17 -3.09 16.36
CA THR A 155 -7.47 -3.56 17.55
C THR A 155 -7.75 -2.66 18.75
N THR A 156 -7.83 -3.25 19.94
CA THR A 156 -7.89 -2.51 21.21
C THR A 156 -6.53 -2.46 21.91
N ASN A 157 -5.50 -3.09 21.35
CA ASN A 157 -4.17 -3.15 21.94
C ASN A 157 -3.21 -2.27 21.14
N SER A 158 -2.86 -1.10 21.67
CA SER A 158 -1.92 -0.18 21.04
C SER A 158 -0.50 -0.75 20.87
N LYS A 159 -0.17 -1.91 21.47
CA LYS A 159 1.14 -2.56 21.30
C LYS A 159 1.25 -3.40 20.03
N THR A 160 0.14 -3.84 19.45
CA THR A 160 0.16 -4.77 18.32
C THR A 160 0.54 -4.08 17.03
N VAL A 161 1.48 -4.67 16.29
CA VAL A 161 1.68 -4.37 14.87
C VAL A 161 0.47 -4.88 14.09
N GLY A 162 -0.11 -4.05 13.23
CA GLY A 162 -1.24 -4.45 12.38
C GLY A 162 -0.83 -5.51 11.35
N GLU A 163 -1.70 -6.48 11.09
CA GLU A 163 -1.44 -7.56 10.13
C GLU A 163 -2.53 -7.52 9.05
N TYR A 164 -2.11 -7.37 7.78
CA TYR A 164 -3.00 -7.23 6.63
C TYR A 164 -2.54 -8.11 5.47
N THR A 165 -3.37 -8.25 4.45
CA THR A 165 -3.09 -8.88 3.15
C THR A 165 -3.42 -7.91 2.02
N ILE A 166 -2.92 -8.19 0.81
CA ILE A 166 -3.24 -7.36 -0.37
C ILE A 166 -4.76 -7.39 -0.59
N GLY A 167 -5.35 -6.21 -0.79
CA GLY A 167 -6.79 -6.04 -0.97
C GLY A 167 -7.56 -5.76 0.33
N ASP A 168 -6.94 -5.93 1.50
CA ASP A 168 -7.54 -5.48 2.75
C ASP A 168 -7.67 -3.95 2.78
N ILE A 169 -8.63 -3.49 3.58
CA ILE A 169 -8.88 -2.08 3.84
C ILE A 169 -8.24 -1.67 5.15
N LEU A 170 -7.40 -0.66 5.08
CA LEU A 170 -6.79 -0.01 6.22
C LEU A 170 -7.72 1.13 6.68
N ASN A 171 -8.24 1.02 7.91
CA ASN A 171 -8.95 2.11 8.57
C ASN A 171 -8.10 2.59 9.73
N LEU A 172 -8.06 3.90 9.96
CA LEU A 172 -7.23 4.49 11.02
C LEU A 172 -7.99 5.59 11.75
N ASP A 173 -7.77 5.64 13.06
CA ASP A 173 -8.26 6.68 13.96
C ASP A 173 -7.06 7.45 14.51
N LEU A 174 -6.95 8.72 14.14
CA LEU A 174 -5.98 9.68 14.67
C LEU A 174 -6.68 10.52 15.74
N SER A 175 -6.35 10.29 17.00
CA SER A 175 -6.95 10.96 18.14
C SER A 175 -6.01 11.97 18.79
N VAL A 176 -6.57 13.02 19.39
CA VAL A 176 -5.87 14.02 20.20
C VAL A 176 -6.66 14.31 21.47
N ASP A 177 -5.94 14.40 22.60
CA ASP A 177 -6.49 14.72 23.92
C ASP A 177 -6.21 16.19 24.27
N LEU A 178 -7.29 16.97 24.27
CA LEU A 178 -7.35 18.39 24.58
C LEU A 178 -7.85 18.65 26.00
N SER A 179 -7.94 17.64 26.86
CA SER A 179 -8.36 17.81 28.26
C SER A 179 -7.47 18.80 28.99
N LEU A 180 -6.16 18.78 28.71
CA LEU A 180 -5.23 19.78 29.23
C LEU A 180 -5.63 21.18 28.76
N PHE A 181 -5.84 21.38 27.46
CA PHE A 181 -6.22 22.67 26.90
C PHE A 181 -7.52 23.21 27.52
N LYS A 182 -8.53 22.35 27.69
CA LYS A 182 -9.76 22.68 28.44
C LYS A 182 -9.44 23.18 29.85
N ASN A 183 -8.59 22.46 30.58
CA ASN A 183 -8.21 22.81 31.94
C ASN A 183 -7.46 24.14 32.00
N VAL A 184 -6.64 24.44 30.99
CA VAL A 184 -5.96 25.73 30.86
C VAL A 184 -6.95 26.87 30.69
N MET A 185 -7.92 26.72 29.79
CA MET A 185 -8.93 27.73 29.56
C MET A 185 -9.77 27.99 30.82
N ASN A 186 -10.15 26.93 31.55
CA ASN A 186 -10.89 27.06 32.81
C ASN A 186 -10.07 27.75 33.91
N THR A 187 -8.80 27.36 34.08
CA THR A 187 -7.89 28.00 35.04
C THR A 187 -7.69 29.48 34.70
N HIS A 188 -7.52 29.82 33.42
CA HIS A 188 -7.40 31.21 32.97
C HIS A 188 -8.68 32.01 33.24
N LEU A 189 -9.87 31.44 32.99
CA LEU A 189 -11.11 32.12 33.35
C LEU A 189 -11.17 32.41 34.85
N LEU A 190 -10.87 31.42 35.70
CA LEU A 190 -10.88 31.63 37.16
C LEU A 190 -9.89 32.72 37.57
N GLU A 191 -8.71 32.74 36.97
CA GLU A 191 -7.68 33.76 37.21
C GLU A 191 -8.16 35.17 36.86
N VAL A 192 -8.77 35.32 35.68
CA VAL A 192 -9.34 36.59 35.21
C VAL A 192 -10.45 37.09 36.14
N ILE A 193 -11.41 36.23 36.49
CA ILE A 193 -12.59 36.66 37.27
C ILE A 193 -12.31 36.80 38.77
N ASN A 194 -11.22 36.22 39.27
CA ASN A 194 -10.71 36.34 40.63
C ASN A 194 -9.47 37.26 40.68
N SER A 195 -9.49 38.37 39.94
CA SER A 195 -8.46 39.41 40.00
C SER A 195 -8.91 40.61 40.82
N LYS A 196 -8.06 41.09 41.73
CA LYS A 196 -8.38 42.24 42.61
C LYS A 196 -8.44 43.56 41.85
N TYR A 197 -7.86 43.59 40.65
CA TYR A 197 -7.68 44.80 39.87
C TYR A 197 -8.79 45.04 38.85
N ASP A 198 -9.60 44.02 38.55
CA ASP A 198 -10.58 44.09 37.46
C ASP A 198 -11.98 43.58 37.87
N TYR A 199 -12.75 44.49 38.47
CA TYR A 199 -14.12 44.19 38.90
C TYR A 199 -15.10 43.96 37.73
N THR A 200 -14.78 44.47 36.54
CA THR A 200 -15.57 44.21 35.33
C THR A 200 -15.40 42.75 34.91
N ALA A 201 -14.17 42.24 34.94
CA ALA A 201 -13.86 40.85 34.63
C ALA A 201 -14.60 39.86 35.55
N THR A 202 -14.70 40.14 36.86
CA THR A 202 -15.39 39.28 37.84
C THR A 202 -16.83 38.92 37.44
N LYS A 203 -17.51 39.81 36.69
CA LYS A 203 -18.91 39.65 36.29
C LYS A 203 -19.11 38.91 34.99
N LEU A 204 -18.06 38.72 34.17
CA LEU A 204 -18.16 38.14 32.83
C LEU A 204 -18.97 36.83 32.75
N PRO A 205 -18.86 35.87 33.70
CA PRO A 205 -19.62 34.64 33.63
C PRO A 205 -21.11 34.78 33.98
N LEU A 206 -21.55 35.94 34.47
CA LEU A 206 -22.94 36.19 34.78
C LEU A 206 -23.73 36.46 33.48
N GLU A 207 -25.02 36.13 33.50
CA GLU A 207 -25.90 36.25 32.34
C GLU A 207 -25.89 37.68 31.76
N GLY A 208 -25.59 37.78 30.47
CA GLY A 208 -25.56 39.05 29.73
C GLY A 208 -24.40 39.98 30.08
N GLN A 209 -23.44 39.57 30.91
CA GLN A 209 -22.32 40.42 31.35
C GLN A 209 -21.03 40.19 30.57
N GLY A 210 -20.84 39.01 29.98
CA GLY A 210 -19.63 38.65 29.25
C GLY A 210 -19.92 37.89 27.97
N PHE A 211 -19.09 38.14 26.97
CA PHE A 211 -19.22 37.63 25.61
C PHE A 211 -17.91 37.02 25.15
N VAL A 212 -18.01 35.94 24.37
CA VAL A 212 -16.90 35.22 23.78
C VAL A 212 -17.10 35.12 22.28
N LEU A 213 -15.98 35.24 21.57
CA LEU A 213 -15.85 34.80 20.19
C LEU A 213 -14.57 33.99 20.10
N ALA A 214 -14.66 32.81 19.47
CA ALA A 214 -13.52 31.94 19.31
C ALA A 214 -13.48 31.38 17.89
N ASP A 215 -12.28 31.11 17.41
CA ASP A 215 -12.01 30.45 16.14
C ASP A 215 -10.93 29.41 16.32
N ASP A 216 -10.98 28.34 15.54
CA ASP A 216 -10.01 27.25 15.63
C ASP A 216 -9.88 26.47 14.33
N LYS A 217 -8.73 25.82 14.19
CA LYS A 217 -8.43 24.99 13.04
C LYS A 217 -7.49 23.87 13.44
N PHE A 218 -7.75 22.70 12.88
CA PHE A 218 -6.91 21.51 13.07
C PHE A 218 -6.34 21.06 11.74
N ALA A 219 -5.09 20.63 11.75
CA ALA A 219 -4.40 19.99 10.64
C ALA A 219 -3.93 18.60 11.09
N PHE A 220 -4.45 17.57 10.43
CA PHE A 220 -4.12 16.17 10.67
C PHE A 220 -3.35 15.63 9.47
N THR A 221 -2.03 15.48 9.61
CA THR A 221 -1.15 15.03 8.54
C THR A 221 -0.90 13.53 8.67
N PHE A 222 -0.90 12.83 7.53
CA PHE A 222 -0.54 11.41 7.42
C PHE A 222 0.52 11.25 6.32
N ASP A 223 1.64 10.60 6.65
CA ASP A 223 2.70 10.20 5.72
C ASP A 223 2.64 8.68 5.56
N PHE A 224 2.01 8.24 4.48
CA PHE A 224 1.84 6.83 4.15
C PHE A 224 3.05 6.31 3.38
N PRO A 225 3.49 5.06 3.66
CA PRO A 225 4.54 4.42 2.89
C PRO A 225 4.07 4.04 1.48
N ALA A 226 5.02 3.74 0.59
CA ALA A 226 4.74 3.24 -0.75
C ALA A 226 3.82 2.00 -0.73
N GLY A 227 2.92 1.94 -1.71
CA GLY A 227 1.96 0.85 -1.88
C GLY A 227 0.61 1.06 -1.17
N ILE A 228 0.46 2.14 -0.39
CA ILE A 228 -0.83 2.59 0.15
C ILE A 228 -1.50 3.57 -0.80
N VAL A 229 -2.77 3.32 -1.12
CA VAL A 229 -3.54 4.11 -2.09
C VAL A 229 -4.52 5.01 -1.35
N ILE A 230 -4.33 6.32 -1.54
CA ILE A 230 -5.24 7.38 -1.10
C ILE A 230 -5.83 8.05 -2.34
N ASP A 231 -7.14 7.89 -2.52
CA ASP A 231 -7.93 8.38 -3.65
C ASP A 231 -9.27 8.96 -3.15
N ASP A 232 -10.12 9.44 -4.07
CA ASP A 232 -11.43 10.05 -3.76
C ASP A 232 -12.44 9.08 -3.12
N SER A 233 -12.12 7.78 -3.05
CA SER A 233 -12.95 6.81 -2.32
C SER A 233 -12.64 6.77 -0.81
N MET A 234 -11.58 7.46 -0.36
CA MET A 234 -11.29 7.67 1.06
C MET A 234 -12.46 8.41 1.73
N GLN A 235 -12.86 7.93 2.90
CA GLN A 235 -13.91 8.57 3.70
C GLN A 235 -13.32 9.17 4.97
N LEU A 236 -13.82 10.34 5.35
CA LEU A 236 -13.41 11.09 6.53
C LEU A 236 -14.59 11.21 7.50
N GLU A 237 -14.35 10.97 8.78
CA GLU A 237 -15.29 11.19 9.87
C GLU A 237 -14.53 11.84 11.03
N ILE A 238 -15.16 12.80 11.72
CA ILE A 238 -14.57 13.42 12.91
C ILE A 238 -15.54 13.33 14.09
N LYS A 239 -15.01 12.95 15.25
CA LYS A 239 -15.72 12.90 16.53
C LYS A 239 -15.11 13.89 17.51
N GLY A 240 -15.95 14.50 18.34
CA GLY A 240 -15.57 15.59 19.26
C GLY A 240 -15.57 16.97 18.62
N LEU A 241 -15.71 17.05 17.28
CA LEU A 241 -15.89 18.26 16.48
C LEU A 241 -17.02 18.03 15.46
N GLU A 242 -18.14 17.45 15.91
CA GLU A 242 -19.25 17.12 15.03
C GLU A 242 -19.75 18.36 14.27
N GLY A 243 -19.88 18.22 12.93
CA GLY A 243 -20.32 19.29 12.05
C GLY A 243 -19.20 20.11 11.41
N TYR A 244 -17.93 19.86 11.76
CA TYR A 244 -16.80 20.50 11.08
C TYR A 244 -16.69 20.01 9.64
N PRO A 245 -16.59 20.94 8.67
CA PRO A 245 -16.15 20.62 7.32
C PRO A 245 -14.76 19.98 7.34
N LEU A 246 -14.61 18.88 6.61
CA LEU A 246 -13.33 18.20 6.44
C LEU A 246 -12.87 18.35 4.99
N LYS A 247 -11.67 18.89 4.80
CA LYS A 247 -11.01 19.03 3.50
C LYS A 247 -9.64 18.39 3.57
N TRP A 248 -9.17 17.79 2.49
CA TRP A 248 -7.84 17.19 2.47
C TRP A 248 -7.08 17.55 1.20
N ASP A 249 -5.77 17.68 1.36
CA ASP A 249 -4.83 18.02 0.30
C ASP A 249 -3.68 17.03 0.26
N THR A 250 -3.10 16.85 -0.93
CA THR A 250 -1.87 16.06 -1.11
C THR A 250 -0.65 16.96 -0.98
N ILE A 251 0.21 16.67 -0.01
CA ILE A 251 1.48 17.37 0.22
C ILE A 251 2.61 16.75 -0.63
N LYS A 252 2.62 15.43 -0.76
CA LYS A 252 3.64 14.65 -1.47
C LYS A 252 3.00 13.40 -2.07
N ASP A 253 3.34 13.07 -3.30
CA ASP A 253 2.96 11.81 -3.95
C ASP A 253 4.11 11.37 -4.85
N ASP A 254 4.94 10.45 -4.37
CA ASP A 254 6.13 9.98 -5.08
C ASP A 254 6.39 8.48 -4.81
N THR A 255 7.50 7.95 -5.34
CA THR A 255 7.85 6.53 -5.21
C THR A 255 8.10 6.07 -3.77
N THR A 256 8.30 7.00 -2.82
CA THR A 256 8.49 6.68 -1.40
C THR A 256 7.18 6.54 -0.64
N GLY A 257 6.08 7.05 -1.20
CA GLY A 257 4.76 7.04 -0.59
C GLY A 257 4.02 8.36 -0.78
N LYS A 258 2.91 8.50 -0.07
CA LYS A 258 1.98 9.63 -0.21
C LYS A 258 1.75 10.31 1.13
N LYS A 259 1.91 11.62 1.17
CA LYS A 259 1.62 12.46 2.33
C LYS A 259 0.40 13.33 2.06
N ILE A 260 -0.57 13.29 2.95
CA ILE A 260 -1.77 14.12 2.90
C ILE A 260 -1.91 14.92 4.19
N VAL A 261 -2.69 15.99 4.15
CA VAL A 261 -3.20 16.70 5.32
C VAL A 261 -4.71 16.79 5.23
N VAL A 262 -5.38 16.56 6.35
CA VAL A 262 -6.81 16.75 6.52
C VAL A 262 -7.03 17.94 7.46
N TYR A 263 -7.74 18.94 6.99
CA TYR A 263 -8.15 20.11 7.75
C TYR A 263 -9.55 19.91 8.31
N ALA A 264 -9.71 20.17 9.60
CA ALA A 264 -11.01 20.46 10.21
C ALA A 264 -11.02 21.96 10.51
N ASP A 265 -11.85 22.69 9.76
CA ASP A 265 -11.85 24.16 9.74
C ASP A 265 -13.27 24.64 9.44
N GLU A 266 -13.70 25.71 10.11
CA GLU A 266 -15.02 26.28 9.86
C GLU A 266 -15.03 27.06 8.55
N GLU A 267 -16.12 26.97 7.79
CA GLU A 267 -16.27 27.75 6.56
C GLU A 267 -16.81 29.17 6.81
N ASN A 268 -17.37 29.40 8.00
CA ASN A 268 -18.04 30.65 8.34
C ASN A 268 -17.73 31.05 9.79
N PRO A 269 -17.67 32.35 10.10
CA PRO A 269 -17.41 32.84 11.44
C PRO A 269 -18.51 32.43 12.43
N ARG A 270 -18.10 32.03 13.65
CA ARG A 270 -19.02 31.77 14.76
C ARG A 270 -19.80 33.02 15.17
N ALA A 271 -21.01 32.76 15.67
CA ALA A 271 -21.77 33.76 16.41
C ALA A 271 -21.11 34.00 17.78
N VAL A 272 -21.18 35.24 18.26
CA VAL A 272 -20.77 35.60 19.61
C VAL A 272 -21.66 34.88 20.63
N SER A 273 -21.05 34.20 21.60
CA SER A 273 -21.73 33.50 22.69
C SER A 273 -21.56 34.23 24.02
N SER A 274 -22.36 33.90 25.04
CA SER A 274 -22.04 34.32 26.40
C SER A 274 -20.82 33.55 26.93
N VAL A 275 -20.10 34.11 27.90
CA VAL A 275 -19.00 33.41 28.60
C VAL A 275 -19.51 32.12 29.26
N ALA A 276 -20.67 32.20 29.94
CA ALA A 276 -21.26 31.03 30.59
C ALA A 276 -21.55 29.91 29.59
N ASP A 277 -22.23 30.20 28.48
CA ASP A 277 -22.57 29.18 27.48
C ASP A 277 -21.32 28.57 26.84
N TYR A 278 -20.31 29.40 26.57
CA TYR A 278 -19.07 28.95 25.97
C TYR A 278 -18.38 27.90 26.86
N PHE A 279 -18.12 28.26 28.12
CA PHE A 279 -17.42 27.39 29.06
C PHE A 279 -18.26 26.17 29.46
N ASN A 280 -19.59 26.29 29.57
CA ASN A 280 -20.45 25.14 29.82
C ASN A 280 -20.41 24.13 28.66
N LYS A 281 -20.42 24.60 27.40
CA LYS A 281 -20.28 23.72 26.23
C LYS A 281 -18.92 23.05 26.18
N MET A 282 -17.85 23.81 26.39
CA MET A 282 -16.49 23.29 26.42
C MET A 282 -16.33 22.20 27.49
N ASN A 283 -16.89 22.42 28.69
CA ASN A 283 -16.83 21.47 29.81
C ASN A 283 -17.77 20.27 29.68
N ALA A 284 -18.78 20.34 28.82
CA ALA A 284 -19.59 19.18 28.45
C ALA A 284 -18.84 18.20 27.52
N SER A 285 -17.77 18.65 26.86
CA SER A 285 -16.93 17.79 26.02
C SER A 285 -16.08 16.83 26.86
N ASN A 286 -15.76 15.67 26.28
CA ASN A 286 -14.80 14.73 26.88
C ASN A 286 -13.33 15.09 26.60
N GLY A 287 -13.07 16.25 25.98
CA GLY A 287 -11.73 16.70 25.62
C GLY A 287 -11.03 15.89 24.54
N ARG A 288 -11.70 14.94 23.85
CA ARG A 288 -11.06 14.09 22.85
C ARG A 288 -11.61 14.36 21.46
N VAL A 289 -10.72 14.61 20.52
CA VAL A 289 -11.04 14.70 19.08
C VAL A 289 -10.44 13.50 18.37
N THR A 290 -11.21 12.85 17.50
CA THR A 290 -10.74 11.71 16.70
C THR A 290 -11.11 11.93 15.24
N LEU A 291 -10.11 12.02 14.37
CA LEU A 291 -10.27 11.94 12.93
C LEU A 291 -10.12 10.48 12.48
N SER A 292 -11.18 9.92 11.92
CA SER A 292 -11.18 8.61 11.29
C SER A 292 -11.00 8.74 9.79
N ILE A 293 -10.00 8.05 9.23
CA ILE A 293 -9.84 7.84 7.80
C ILE A 293 -10.21 6.39 7.47
N LYS A 294 -11.12 6.21 6.51
CA LYS A 294 -11.64 4.89 6.13
C LYS A 294 -11.46 4.63 4.66
N ASN A 295 -11.51 3.35 4.29
CA ASN A 295 -11.38 2.89 2.91
C ASN A 295 -10.02 3.21 2.28
N VAL A 296 -8.94 3.21 3.08
CA VAL A 296 -7.57 3.29 2.56
C VAL A 296 -7.17 1.92 2.04
N LYS A 297 -6.74 1.84 0.77
CA LYS A 297 -6.49 0.56 0.10
C LYS A 297 -5.01 0.21 0.13
N ILE A 298 -4.75 -1.09 0.21
CA ILE A 298 -3.41 -1.67 0.09
C ILE A 298 -3.24 -2.23 -1.33
N SER A 299 -2.31 -1.67 -2.11
CA SER A 299 -2.03 -2.13 -3.48
C SER A 299 -1.12 -3.36 -3.51
N ASP A 300 -1.04 -3.99 -4.69
CA ASP A 300 -0.12 -5.09 -5.01
C ASP A 300 1.36 -4.67 -5.01
N SER A 301 1.66 -3.39 -5.15
CA SER A 301 3.02 -2.84 -5.11
C SER A 301 3.61 -2.68 -3.70
N VAL A 302 2.82 -2.93 -2.65
CA VAL A 302 3.25 -2.74 -1.26
C VAL A 302 4.37 -3.72 -0.88
N PRO A 303 5.41 -3.28 -0.14
CA PRO A 303 6.42 -4.21 0.37
C PRO A 303 5.80 -5.25 1.31
N LEU A 304 5.98 -6.53 0.96
CA LEU A 304 5.43 -7.65 1.72
C LEU A 304 6.37 -8.12 2.81
N ASN A 305 5.77 -8.65 3.88
CA ASN A 305 6.45 -9.27 5.02
C ASN A 305 7.45 -8.38 5.78
N THR A 306 7.32 -7.07 5.66
CA THR A 306 8.13 -6.07 6.37
C THR A 306 7.24 -5.13 7.17
N ASN A 307 7.76 -4.61 8.28
CA ASN A 307 7.08 -3.55 9.03
C ASN A 307 7.08 -2.25 8.20
N LEU A 308 5.88 -1.73 7.98
CA LEU A 308 5.58 -0.48 7.32
C LEU A 308 4.99 0.48 8.35
N THR A 309 5.45 1.72 8.36
CA THR A 309 5.04 2.70 9.37
C THR A 309 4.36 3.88 8.70
N ILE A 310 3.15 4.18 9.15
CA ILE A 310 2.47 5.45 8.87
C ILE A 310 2.88 6.41 9.97
N LYS A 311 3.29 7.61 9.57
CA LYS A 311 3.62 8.69 10.51
C LYS A 311 2.49 9.71 10.46
N SER A 312 2.14 10.25 11.60
CA SER A 312 1.14 11.31 11.68
C SER A 312 1.63 12.48 12.49
N PHE A 313 1.07 13.65 12.16
CA PHE A 313 1.34 14.90 12.84
C PHE A 313 0.00 15.60 13.07
N ILE A 314 -0.19 16.17 14.25
CA ILE A 314 -1.39 16.92 14.59
C ILE A 314 -0.95 18.32 14.97
N GLY A 315 -1.47 19.30 14.25
CA GLY A 315 -1.36 20.72 14.58
C GLY A 315 -2.73 21.29 14.87
N GLY A 316 -2.80 22.23 15.80
CA GLY A 316 -4.01 23.00 16.05
C GLY A 316 -3.71 24.46 16.36
N MET A 317 -4.64 25.31 16.01
CA MET A 317 -4.68 26.71 16.41
C MET A 317 -6.04 27.06 17.01
N TYR A 318 -6.03 28.01 17.93
CA TYR A 318 -7.21 28.49 18.61
C TYR A 318 -7.03 29.96 18.97
N ASP A 319 -7.97 30.79 18.58
CA ASP A 319 -8.01 32.24 18.78
C ASP A 319 -9.28 32.59 19.54
N PHE A 320 -9.15 33.15 20.73
CA PHE A 320 -10.26 33.37 21.65
C PHE A 320 -10.23 34.78 22.18
N ALA A 321 -11.34 35.50 22.04
CA ALA A 321 -11.53 36.81 22.62
C ALA A 321 -12.71 36.79 23.60
N MET A 322 -12.52 37.46 24.74
CA MET A 322 -13.52 37.59 25.79
C MET A 322 -13.61 39.04 26.27
N THR A 323 -14.83 39.55 26.39
CA THR A 323 -15.09 40.96 26.76
C THR A 323 -16.48 41.14 27.37
N ASN A 324 -16.68 42.20 28.15
CA ASN A 324 -18.01 42.66 28.57
C ASN A 324 -18.71 43.52 27.48
N ASN A 325 -17.98 43.97 26.45
CA ASN A 325 -18.50 44.81 25.38
C ASN A 325 -18.71 44.01 24.10
N LYS A 326 -19.92 43.47 23.90
CA LYS A 326 -20.28 42.63 22.75
C LYS A 326 -19.98 43.28 21.39
N ALA A 327 -20.06 44.61 21.30
CA ALA A 327 -19.84 45.34 20.05
C ALA A 327 -18.40 45.16 19.52
N ILE A 328 -17.41 44.97 20.40
CA ILE A 328 -16.02 44.70 20.00
C ILE A 328 -15.95 43.40 19.19
N LEU A 329 -16.63 42.36 19.67
CA LEU A 329 -16.66 41.07 19.01
C LEU A 329 -17.52 41.13 17.75
N ASP A 330 -18.72 41.72 17.80
CA ASP A 330 -19.60 41.83 16.64
C ASP A 330 -18.94 42.59 15.48
N ASN A 331 -18.23 43.68 15.79
CA ASN A 331 -17.55 44.52 14.79
C ASN A 331 -16.14 44.03 14.43
N ARG A 332 -15.62 42.99 15.12
CA ARG A 332 -14.25 42.49 14.97
C ARG A 332 -13.21 43.60 15.12
N SER A 333 -13.45 44.54 16.02
CA SER A 333 -12.63 45.74 16.21
C SER A 333 -12.73 46.24 17.65
N SER A 334 -11.59 46.55 18.26
CA SER A 334 -11.54 47.23 19.55
C SER A 334 -11.45 48.76 19.43
N GLU A 335 -11.77 49.31 18.26
CA GLU A 335 -11.86 50.75 18.07
C GLU A 335 -12.92 51.35 19.01
N GLY A 336 -12.53 52.37 19.77
CA GLY A 336 -13.41 53.04 20.73
C GLY A 336 -13.58 52.31 22.06
N ILE A 337 -12.76 51.30 22.36
CA ILE A 337 -12.74 50.64 23.67
C ILE A 337 -12.46 51.66 24.79
N ASP A 338 -13.27 51.61 25.86
CA ASP A 338 -13.06 52.42 27.06
C ASP A 338 -12.34 51.57 28.12
N ARG A 339 -11.02 51.69 28.23
CA ARG A 339 -10.20 50.85 29.13
C ARG A 339 -10.49 51.04 30.62
N ASP A 340 -11.27 52.06 31.01
CA ASP A 340 -11.73 52.22 32.38
C ASP A 340 -13.00 51.41 32.68
N LYS A 341 -13.71 50.93 31.64
CA LYS A 341 -15.01 50.25 31.75
C LYS A 341 -15.07 48.90 31.07
N ASP A 342 -14.32 48.73 29.99
CA ASP A 342 -14.33 47.56 29.12
C ASP A 342 -13.15 46.66 29.44
N TYR A 343 -13.46 45.43 29.85
CA TYR A 343 -12.53 44.34 29.85
C TYR A 343 -12.43 43.75 28.44
N LEU A 344 -11.22 43.50 27.96
CA LEU A 344 -10.97 42.75 26.74
C LEU A 344 -9.69 41.94 26.93
N THR A 345 -9.82 40.63 26.77
CA THR A 345 -8.68 39.73 26.57
C THR A 345 -8.82 39.00 25.24
N ARG A 346 -7.71 38.68 24.61
CA ARG A 346 -7.65 37.84 23.41
C ARG A 346 -6.43 36.95 23.45
N THR A 347 -6.61 35.64 23.53
CA THR A 347 -5.52 34.68 23.62
C THR A 347 -5.42 33.86 22.35
N PHE A 348 -4.18 33.72 21.85
CA PHE A 348 -3.86 32.80 20.77
C PHE A 348 -3.11 31.59 21.31
N THR A 349 -3.53 30.41 20.88
CA THR A 349 -2.94 29.12 21.25
C THR A 349 -2.59 28.38 19.99
N VAL A 350 -1.39 27.82 19.94
CA VAL A 350 -0.98 26.85 18.92
C VAL A 350 -0.44 25.62 19.61
N PHE A 351 -0.73 24.44 19.08
CA PHE A 351 -0.29 23.20 19.70
C PHE A 351 0.09 22.16 18.67
N ALA A 352 0.97 21.26 19.09
CA ALA A 352 1.30 20.06 18.37
C ALA A 352 1.21 18.85 19.31
N ALA A 353 0.68 17.73 18.81
CA ALA A 353 0.51 16.54 19.62
C ALA A 353 1.72 15.59 19.56
N LYS A 354 2.01 14.94 20.69
CA LYS A 354 3.02 13.87 20.81
C LYS A 354 2.35 12.53 21.05
N GLN A 355 2.96 11.44 20.60
CA GLN A 355 2.56 10.12 21.07
C GLN A 355 3.08 9.89 22.48
N ASN A 356 2.25 9.32 23.35
CA ASN A 356 2.71 8.83 24.64
C ASN A 356 3.26 7.40 24.50
N ASN A 357 4.00 6.91 25.50
CA ASN A 357 4.55 5.56 25.45
C ASN A 357 3.48 4.46 25.45
N GLU A 358 2.27 4.73 25.93
CA GLU A 358 1.18 3.76 26.00
C GLU A 358 0.58 3.47 24.62
N GLY A 359 0.42 4.49 23.78
CA GLY A 359 -0.10 4.40 22.41
C GLY A 359 0.85 3.79 21.38
N ARG A 360 2.15 3.68 21.71
CA ARG A 360 3.16 3.14 20.78
C ARG A 360 3.06 1.64 20.58
N ASP A 361 3.05 1.20 19.33
CA ASP A 361 3.22 -0.20 18.96
C ASP A 361 4.65 -0.71 19.20
N GLU A 362 4.83 -2.03 19.28
CA GLU A 362 6.13 -2.67 19.57
C GLU A 362 7.20 -2.40 18.50
N ALA A 363 6.79 -2.05 17.28
CA ALA A 363 7.68 -1.73 16.17
C ALA A 363 7.82 -0.22 15.91
N ALA A 364 7.18 0.62 16.72
CA ALA A 364 7.29 2.07 16.62
C ALA A 364 8.76 2.50 16.76
N PRO A 365 9.23 3.51 16.01
CA PRO A 365 10.65 3.89 15.98
C PRO A 365 11.19 4.17 17.39
N ALA A 366 12.16 3.36 17.84
CA ALA A 366 12.67 3.41 19.21
C ALA A 366 13.40 4.72 19.54
N ASP A 367 14.05 5.31 18.55
CA ASP A 367 14.78 6.59 18.63
C ASP A 367 13.86 7.83 18.55
N LYS A 368 12.57 7.64 18.26
CA LYS A 368 11.58 8.73 18.09
C LYS A 368 10.33 8.49 18.95
N PRO A 369 10.45 8.47 20.28
CA PRO A 369 9.37 8.06 21.17
C PRO A 369 8.11 8.94 21.14
N ASN A 370 8.22 10.19 20.68
CA ASN A 370 7.08 11.11 20.62
C ASN A 370 6.40 11.18 19.24
N LEU A 371 6.96 10.51 18.22
CA LEU A 371 6.41 10.51 16.88
C LEU A 371 5.13 9.67 16.86
N ILE A 372 3.99 10.28 16.53
CA ILE A 372 2.75 9.55 16.32
C ILE A 372 2.93 8.63 15.11
N SER A 373 2.84 7.33 15.37
CA SER A 373 3.06 6.31 14.36
C SER A 373 2.16 5.10 14.56
N TYR A 374 1.85 4.45 13.45
CA TYR A 374 1.18 3.16 13.41
C TYR A 374 1.95 2.23 12.49
N THR A 375 2.42 1.12 13.04
CA THR A 375 3.14 0.10 12.29
C THR A 375 2.23 -1.06 11.94
N PHE A 376 2.33 -1.51 10.69
CA PHE A 376 1.63 -2.66 10.17
C PHE A 376 2.51 -3.46 9.23
N LYS A 377 2.08 -4.67 8.88
CA LYS A 377 2.73 -5.58 7.96
C LYS A 377 1.70 -6.11 6.99
N VAL A 378 2.07 -6.17 5.72
CA VAL A 378 1.26 -6.84 4.69
C VAL A 378 1.88 -8.20 4.45
N ASN A 379 1.18 -9.24 4.89
CA ASN A 379 1.61 -10.61 4.70
C ASN A 379 1.37 -11.06 3.28
N LYS A 380 2.31 -11.86 2.78
CA LYS A 380 2.09 -12.60 1.55
C LYS A 380 0.93 -13.59 1.76
N PRO A 381 0.03 -13.79 0.78
CA PRO A 381 -1.05 -14.76 0.93
C PRO A 381 -0.47 -16.14 1.28
N ALA A 382 -1.15 -16.87 2.17
CA ALA A 382 -0.68 -18.20 2.59
C ALA A 382 -0.58 -19.15 1.39
N ASN A 383 -1.53 -19.05 0.46
CA ASN A 383 -1.62 -19.87 -0.75
C ASN A 383 -1.77 -18.98 -1.99
N ASN A 384 -1.21 -19.42 -3.11
CA ASN A 384 -1.44 -18.88 -4.45
C ASN A 384 -2.31 -19.84 -5.26
N THR A 385 -2.82 -19.37 -6.39
CA THR A 385 -3.63 -20.13 -7.34
C THR A 385 -2.88 -20.28 -8.66
N VAL A 386 -2.68 -21.52 -9.10
CA VAL A 386 -2.23 -21.85 -10.45
C VAL A 386 -3.45 -22.17 -11.30
N THR A 387 -3.71 -21.34 -12.31
CA THR A 387 -4.79 -21.56 -13.29
C THR A 387 -4.22 -22.26 -14.52
N PHE A 388 -4.71 -23.46 -14.80
CA PHE A 388 -4.34 -24.27 -15.96
C PHE A 388 -5.32 -23.99 -17.10
N ILE A 389 -4.81 -23.59 -18.26
CA ILE A 389 -5.63 -23.27 -19.45
C ILE A 389 -5.39 -24.31 -20.55
N ASN A 390 -6.48 -24.91 -21.03
CA ASN A 390 -6.47 -25.79 -22.20
C ASN A 390 -7.45 -25.28 -23.26
N GLU A 391 -6.99 -25.19 -24.52
CA GLU A 391 -7.79 -24.72 -25.66
C GLU A 391 -8.55 -23.40 -25.39
N ASP A 392 -7.89 -22.46 -24.72
CA ASP A 392 -8.42 -21.14 -24.33
C ASP A 392 -9.52 -21.14 -23.27
N ALA A 393 -9.73 -22.28 -22.61
CA ALA A 393 -10.63 -22.42 -21.47
C ALA A 393 -9.88 -22.81 -20.19
N GLU A 394 -10.42 -22.41 -19.05
CA GLU A 394 -9.97 -22.89 -17.74
C GLU A 394 -10.16 -24.41 -17.65
N TYR A 395 -9.05 -25.12 -17.47
CA TYR A 395 -8.99 -26.56 -17.34
C TYR A 395 -9.01 -26.99 -15.87
N ALA A 396 -8.24 -26.30 -15.02
CA ALA A 396 -8.19 -26.51 -13.58
C ALA A 396 -7.69 -25.27 -12.84
N LYS A 397 -8.01 -25.17 -11.56
CA LYS A 397 -7.34 -24.28 -10.60
C LYS A 397 -6.81 -25.12 -9.46
N VAL A 398 -5.56 -24.90 -9.10
CA VAL A 398 -4.89 -25.60 -8.00
C VAL A 398 -4.36 -24.55 -7.04
N LYS A 399 -4.64 -24.72 -5.75
CA LYS A 399 -4.01 -23.89 -4.71
C LYS A 399 -2.66 -24.50 -4.34
N VAL A 400 -1.70 -23.64 -4.04
CA VAL A 400 -0.35 -24.04 -3.64
C VAL A 400 0.17 -23.10 -2.57
N GLU A 401 0.78 -23.64 -1.53
CA GLU A 401 1.40 -22.78 -0.51
C GLU A 401 2.45 -21.85 -1.13
N THR A 402 2.47 -20.61 -0.65
CA THR A 402 3.43 -19.62 -1.13
C THR A 402 4.87 -20.06 -0.91
N GLY A 403 5.66 -20.03 -1.99
CA GLY A 403 7.07 -20.43 -1.98
C GLY A 403 7.29 -21.94 -2.00
N LYS A 404 6.22 -22.73 -2.17
CA LYS A 404 6.26 -24.18 -2.37
C LYS A 404 5.89 -24.55 -3.79
N ALA A 405 6.05 -25.83 -4.10
CA ALA A 405 5.60 -26.43 -5.34
C ALA A 405 4.42 -27.35 -5.05
N ILE A 406 3.51 -27.53 -6.00
CA ILE A 406 2.29 -28.34 -5.84
C ILE A 406 2.60 -29.75 -5.33
N ASP A 407 3.72 -30.35 -5.73
CA ASP A 407 4.09 -31.71 -5.33
C ASP A 407 4.67 -31.81 -3.91
N ASN A 408 4.98 -30.69 -3.25
CA ASN A 408 5.71 -30.66 -1.98
C ASN A 408 5.27 -29.50 -1.06
N ASP A 409 3.97 -29.22 -1.06
CA ASP A 409 3.31 -28.38 -0.08
C ASP A 409 2.49 -29.22 0.90
N ASP A 410 1.94 -28.58 1.93
CA ASP A 410 1.15 -29.24 2.97
C ASP A 410 -0.34 -29.34 2.58
N LEU A 411 -0.74 -28.91 1.38
CA LEU A 411 -2.13 -28.96 0.89
C LEU A 411 -2.47 -30.34 0.32
N THR A 412 -2.89 -31.26 1.19
CA THR A 412 -3.14 -32.66 0.81
C THR A 412 -4.27 -32.89 -0.20
N ASP A 413 -5.13 -31.90 -0.41
CA ASP A 413 -6.28 -31.99 -1.32
C ASP A 413 -6.00 -31.36 -2.69
N GLU A 414 -4.82 -30.76 -2.88
CA GLU A 414 -4.38 -30.11 -4.10
C GLU A 414 -3.32 -30.97 -4.81
N SER A 415 -3.36 -31.02 -6.14
CA SER A 415 -2.36 -31.77 -6.92
C SER A 415 -2.34 -31.31 -8.37
N MET A 416 -1.27 -31.64 -9.10
CA MET A 416 -1.20 -31.36 -10.54
C MET A 416 -2.38 -32.02 -11.28
N PRO A 417 -3.10 -31.29 -12.15
CA PRO A 417 -4.19 -31.87 -12.90
C PRO A 417 -3.67 -32.88 -13.91
N GLN A 418 -4.52 -33.85 -14.26
CA GLN A 418 -4.18 -34.83 -15.30
C GLN A 418 -3.89 -34.13 -16.63
N ASN A 419 -2.91 -34.64 -17.38
CA ASN A 419 -2.54 -34.07 -18.68
C ASN A 419 -3.75 -34.04 -19.62
N PRO A 420 -4.09 -32.88 -20.21
CA PRO A 420 -5.25 -32.75 -21.07
C PRO A 420 -5.04 -33.46 -22.41
N THR A 421 -6.13 -33.95 -23.01
CA THR A 421 -6.09 -34.63 -24.32
C THR A 421 -6.60 -33.73 -25.43
N LYS A 422 -6.03 -33.86 -26.62
CA LYS A 422 -6.43 -33.12 -27.82
C LYS A 422 -6.31 -34.01 -29.06
N SER A 423 -7.41 -34.20 -29.79
CA SER A 423 -7.44 -35.11 -30.95
C SER A 423 -6.42 -34.72 -32.02
N GLY A 424 -5.59 -35.67 -32.46
CA GLY A 424 -4.53 -35.44 -33.44
C GLY A 424 -3.26 -34.77 -32.92
N TYR A 425 -3.16 -34.56 -31.59
CA TYR A 425 -2.01 -33.97 -30.94
C TYR A 425 -1.56 -34.80 -29.73
N THR A 426 -0.31 -34.62 -29.31
CA THR A 426 0.27 -35.16 -28.08
C THR A 426 0.55 -34.01 -27.13
N PHE A 427 0.08 -34.09 -25.88
CA PHE A 427 0.41 -33.12 -24.84
C PHE A 427 1.93 -33.13 -24.59
N LYS A 428 2.55 -31.96 -24.63
CA LYS A 428 3.98 -31.79 -24.44
C LYS A 428 4.29 -31.36 -23.01
N GLU A 429 3.70 -30.26 -22.56
CA GLU A 429 3.98 -29.65 -21.25
C GLU A 429 2.94 -28.58 -20.91
N TRP A 430 2.91 -28.18 -19.64
CA TRP A 430 2.35 -26.89 -19.23
C TRP A 430 3.44 -25.82 -19.37
N ASN A 431 3.09 -24.63 -19.86
CA ASN A 431 4.05 -23.55 -20.09
C ASN A 431 3.50 -22.20 -19.61
N THR A 432 4.36 -21.32 -19.09
CA THR A 432 3.96 -19.99 -18.62
C THR A 432 3.51 -19.03 -19.71
N GLN A 433 3.74 -19.36 -20.99
CA GLN A 433 3.22 -18.62 -22.13
C GLN A 433 2.40 -19.52 -23.06
N LYS A 434 1.30 -18.97 -23.59
CA LYS A 434 0.37 -19.68 -24.49
C LYS A 434 1.04 -20.17 -25.79
N ASP A 435 2.08 -19.49 -26.26
CA ASP A 435 2.81 -19.89 -27.47
C ASP A 435 3.93 -20.92 -27.20
N GLY A 436 4.10 -21.34 -25.95
CA GLY A 436 5.09 -22.32 -25.52
C GLY A 436 6.53 -21.80 -25.46
N LYS A 437 6.76 -20.48 -25.57
CA LYS A 437 8.11 -19.88 -25.45
C LYS A 437 8.48 -19.48 -24.03
N GLY A 438 7.55 -19.59 -23.09
CA GLY A 438 7.81 -19.40 -21.67
C GLY A 438 8.56 -20.58 -21.08
N THR A 439 8.58 -20.62 -19.76
CA THR A 439 9.16 -21.70 -18.97
C THR A 439 8.18 -22.87 -18.84
N ALA A 440 8.70 -24.10 -18.89
CA ALA A 440 7.92 -25.28 -18.57
C ALA A 440 7.50 -25.23 -17.09
N PHE A 441 6.25 -25.57 -16.83
CA PHE A 441 5.67 -25.67 -15.50
C PHE A 441 5.41 -27.13 -15.16
N THR A 442 5.86 -27.55 -13.97
CA THR A 442 5.73 -28.90 -13.43
C THR A 442 5.21 -28.83 -12.00
N GLY A 443 4.75 -29.96 -11.44
CA GLY A 443 4.37 -30.00 -10.03
C GLY A 443 5.49 -29.66 -9.05
N THR A 444 6.75 -29.69 -9.49
CA THR A 444 7.94 -29.28 -8.74
C THR A 444 8.32 -27.80 -8.91
N THR A 445 7.58 -27.03 -9.72
CA THR A 445 7.82 -25.60 -9.92
C THR A 445 7.37 -24.81 -8.70
N VAL A 446 8.26 -24.00 -8.13
CA VAL A 446 7.94 -23.15 -6.98
C VAL A 446 7.02 -22.00 -7.40
N VAL A 447 5.91 -21.83 -6.69
CA VAL A 447 4.90 -20.80 -6.96
C VAL A 447 4.96 -19.73 -5.88
N ASN A 448 5.19 -18.50 -6.31
CA ASN A 448 5.35 -17.35 -5.42
C ASN A 448 4.21 -16.34 -5.53
N GLU A 449 3.34 -16.47 -6.52
CA GLU A 449 2.21 -15.58 -6.79
C GLU A 449 1.20 -16.35 -7.64
N ASP A 450 -0.03 -15.84 -7.73
CA ASP A 450 -1.03 -16.38 -8.64
C ASP A 450 -0.49 -16.38 -10.08
N MET A 451 -0.62 -17.50 -10.78
CA MET A 451 -0.09 -17.63 -12.13
C MET A 451 -0.99 -18.43 -13.04
N THR A 452 -0.82 -18.24 -14.34
CA THR A 452 -1.55 -18.97 -15.38
C THR A 452 -0.57 -19.75 -16.25
N VAL A 453 -0.90 -21.02 -16.53
CA VAL A 453 -0.10 -21.92 -17.38
C VAL A 453 -0.96 -22.54 -18.46
N TYR A 454 -0.35 -22.80 -19.61
CA TYR A 454 -1.06 -23.18 -20.84
C TYR A 454 -0.61 -24.56 -21.32
N ALA A 455 -1.55 -25.38 -21.76
CA ALA A 455 -1.25 -26.68 -22.35
C ALA A 455 -0.60 -26.51 -23.72
N ILE A 456 0.61 -27.05 -23.90
CA ILE A 456 1.34 -27.04 -25.17
C ILE A 456 1.27 -28.43 -25.80
N TYR A 457 1.08 -28.45 -27.12
CA TYR A 457 0.84 -29.67 -27.89
C TYR A 457 1.79 -29.80 -29.07
N SER A 458 2.18 -31.04 -29.37
CA SER A 458 2.86 -31.43 -30.60
C SER A 458 1.86 -32.11 -31.53
N LYS A 459 1.76 -31.66 -32.79
CA LYS A 459 0.88 -32.31 -33.78
C LYS A 459 1.38 -33.73 -34.06
N ASN A 460 0.49 -34.71 -34.03
CA ASN A 460 0.85 -36.09 -34.33
C ASN A 460 1.17 -36.21 -35.83
N ALA A 461 2.22 -36.97 -36.16
CA ALA A 461 2.56 -37.24 -37.54
C ALA A 461 1.48 -38.14 -38.17
N VAL A 462 0.97 -37.76 -39.34
CA VAL A 462 0.14 -38.62 -40.18
C VAL A 462 1.10 -39.39 -41.09
N VAL A 463 1.11 -40.72 -40.98
CA VAL A 463 1.82 -41.56 -41.94
C VAL A 463 0.99 -41.51 -43.23
N ILE A 464 1.55 -40.92 -44.29
CA ILE A 464 0.90 -40.88 -45.61
C ILE A 464 1.22 -42.23 -46.29
N ASN A 465 0.19 -43.00 -46.65
CA ASN A 465 0.35 -44.25 -47.39
C ASN A 465 1.03 -44.02 -48.75
N GLU A 466 2.11 -44.72 -49.04
CA GLU A 466 2.77 -44.71 -50.35
C GLU A 466 2.26 -45.86 -51.23
N ALA A 467 2.17 -45.67 -52.55
CA ALA A 467 1.74 -46.77 -53.44
C ALA A 467 2.87 -47.82 -53.60
N PRO A 468 2.53 -49.11 -53.73
CA PRO A 468 3.51 -50.20 -53.77
C PRO A 468 4.42 -50.12 -55.01
N LYS A 469 5.69 -50.49 -54.88
CA LYS A 469 6.64 -50.60 -56.00
C LYS A 469 6.57 -51.98 -56.64
N LEU A 470 6.21 -52.03 -57.93
CA LEU A 470 6.13 -53.27 -58.72
C LEU A 470 7.24 -53.31 -59.78
N GLU A 471 7.94 -54.44 -59.86
CA GLU A 471 8.93 -54.71 -60.91
C GLU A 471 8.59 -56.00 -61.65
N VAL A 472 8.62 -55.90 -62.97
CA VAL A 472 8.37 -57.01 -63.89
C VAL A 472 9.46 -57.02 -64.95
N ARG A 473 9.71 -58.19 -65.54
CA ARG A 473 10.70 -58.36 -66.62
C ARG A 473 10.06 -58.86 -67.89
N ASP A 474 10.63 -58.42 -69.00
CA ASP A 474 10.34 -58.97 -70.32
C ASP A 474 10.98 -60.35 -70.47
N LYS A 475 10.40 -61.19 -71.35
CA LYS A 475 10.91 -62.53 -71.63
C LYS A 475 10.72 -62.89 -73.09
N THR A 476 11.72 -63.55 -73.68
CA THR A 476 11.62 -64.13 -75.02
C THR A 476 11.59 -65.64 -74.89
N ILE A 477 10.67 -66.30 -75.60
CA ILE A 477 10.52 -67.76 -75.62
C ILE A 477 10.42 -68.26 -77.07
N GLU A 478 10.87 -69.49 -77.30
CA GLU A 478 10.62 -70.17 -78.57
C GLU A 478 9.19 -70.70 -78.64
N LYS A 479 8.62 -70.74 -79.84
CA LYS A 479 7.29 -71.26 -80.12
C LYS A 479 7.07 -72.65 -79.52
N GLY A 480 5.98 -72.78 -78.75
CA GLY A 480 5.59 -73.99 -78.04
C GLY A 480 6.17 -74.13 -76.63
N THR A 481 7.13 -73.28 -76.22
CA THR A 481 7.71 -73.29 -74.87
C THR A 481 6.64 -72.88 -73.85
N ALA A 482 6.50 -73.65 -72.76
CA ALA A 482 5.61 -73.28 -71.67
C ALA A 482 6.19 -72.09 -70.87
N LEU A 483 5.35 -71.14 -70.49
CA LEU A 483 5.70 -70.00 -69.65
C LEU A 483 4.58 -69.74 -68.65
N ASP A 484 4.90 -69.74 -67.35
CA ASP A 484 4.03 -69.16 -66.34
C ASP A 484 4.28 -67.65 -66.30
N LEU A 485 3.24 -66.86 -66.57
CA LEU A 485 3.31 -65.40 -66.58
C LEU A 485 3.67 -64.84 -65.19
N LYS A 486 3.39 -65.56 -64.10
CA LYS A 486 3.79 -65.13 -62.75
C LYS A 486 5.32 -65.07 -62.58
N GLU A 487 6.09 -65.82 -63.38
CA GLU A 487 7.54 -65.74 -63.36
C GLU A 487 8.08 -64.38 -63.86
N LEU A 488 7.26 -63.59 -64.56
CA LEU A 488 7.63 -62.26 -65.03
C LEU A 488 7.70 -61.23 -63.89
N ILE A 489 7.13 -61.54 -62.72
CA ILE A 489 7.15 -60.65 -61.56
C ILE A 489 8.48 -60.80 -60.82
N ILE A 490 9.28 -59.72 -60.79
CA ILE A 490 10.57 -59.69 -60.09
C ILE A 490 10.34 -59.42 -58.61
N SER A 491 9.65 -58.33 -58.28
CA SER A 491 9.41 -57.86 -56.92
C SER A 491 8.11 -57.06 -56.85
N ALA A 492 7.45 -57.08 -55.70
CA ALA A 492 6.42 -56.11 -55.37
C ALA A 492 6.59 -55.77 -53.89
N THR A 493 6.99 -54.54 -53.56
CA THR A 493 7.25 -54.13 -52.18
C THR A 493 6.61 -52.80 -51.87
N ASP A 494 6.15 -52.67 -50.64
CA ASP A 494 5.57 -51.46 -50.10
C ASP A 494 6.32 -51.02 -48.83
N LYS A 495 6.39 -49.72 -48.59
CA LYS A 495 7.15 -49.16 -47.47
C LYS A 495 6.45 -49.43 -46.13
N GLU A 496 5.13 -49.39 -46.11
CA GLU A 496 4.29 -49.60 -44.93
C GLU A 496 3.86 -51.07 -44.79
N ASP A 497 3.60 -51.77 -45.90
CA ASP A 497 3.08 -53.15 -45.91
C ASP A 497 4.12 -54.26 -46.20
N GLY A 498 5.34 -53.93 -46.60
CA GLY A 498 6.41 -54.90 -46.86
C GLY A 498 6.29 -55.66 -48.18
N ASP A 499 6.59 -56.97 -48.21
CA ASP A 499 6.56 -57.78 -49.45
C ASP A 499 5.12 -58.13 -49.85
N LEU A 500 4.73 -57.69 -51.05
CA LEU A 500 3.41 -57.89 -51.65
C LEU A 500 3.45 -58.78 -52.89
N LYS A 501 4.57 -59.47 -53.18
CA LYS A 501 4.73 -60.25 -54.41
C LYS A 501 3.65 -61.33 -54.61
N SER A 502 3.15 -61.92 -53.53
CA SER A 502 2.06 -62.90 -53.57
C SER A 502 0.68 -62.30 -53.87
N LYS A 503 0.52 -60.99 -53.68
CA LYS A 503 -0.72 -60.23 -53.93
C LYS A 503 -0.76 -59.57 -55.31
N VAL A 504 0.25 -59.79 -56.16
CA VAL A 504 0.26 -59.26 -57.53
C VAL A 504 -0.77 -60.02 -58.37
N GLU A 505 -1.68 -59.27 -58.98
CA GLU A 505 -2.74 -59.76 -59.83
C GLU A 505 -2.35 -59.60 -61.30
N LEU A 506 -2.63 -60.65 -62.10
CA LEU A 506 -2.59 -60.56 -63.56
C LEU A 506 -3.91 -59.93 -64.01
N ILE A 507 -3.84 -58.73 -64.58
CA ILE A 507 -5.01 -57.97 -65.04
C ILE A 507 -5.35 -58.30 -66.48
N ASP A 508 -4.31 -58.46 -67.31
CA ASP A 508 -4.46 -58.72 -68.73
C ASP A 508 -3.25 -59.52 -69.23
N ASP A 509 -3.48 -60.66 -69.87
CA ASP A 509 -2.43 -61.48 -70.48
C ASP A 509 -2.10 -61.05 -71.92
N GLY A 510 -2.74 -59.99 -72.43
CA GLY A 510 -2.51 -59.47 -73.76
C GLY A 510 -2.83 -60.47 -74.87
N GLY A 511 -3.65 -61.49 -74.58
CA GLY A 511 -3.94 -62.60 -75.50
C GLY A 511 -2.75 -63.51 -75.76
N PHE A 512 -1.87 -63.68 -74.77
CA PHE A 512 -0.65 -64.49 -74.87
C PHE A 512 -0.91 -65.91 -75.39
N ASP A 513 -0.33 -66.22 -76.56
CA ASP A 513 -0.37 -67.55 -77.16
C ASP A 513 1.05 -68.04 -77.47
N LYS A 514 1.52 -69.01 -76.69
CA LYS A 514 2.84 -69.62 -76.84
C LYS A 514 3.08 -70.29 -78.21
N ASN A 515 2.02 -70.62 -78.95
CA ASN A 515 2.10 -71.26 -80.25
C ASN A 515 2.08 -70.26 -81.42
N LYS A 516 1.88 -68.97 -81.14
CA LYS A 516 1.81 -67.93 -82.15
C LYS A 516 2.93 -66.93 -81.95
N VAL A 517 3.76 -66.78 -82.98
CA VAL A 517 4.87 -65.82 -83.00
C VAL A 517 4.32 -64.40 -82.91
N GLY A 518 4.88 -63.59 -82.02
CA GLY A 518 4.37 -62.25 -81.73
C GLY A 518 4.93 -61.66 -80.44
N LYS A 519 4.58 -60.40 -80.18
CA LYS A 519 4.85 -59.71 -78.91
C LYS A 519 3.53 -59.53 -78.17
N TYR A 520 3.51 -59.95 -76.91
CA TYR A 520 2.34 -59.91 -76.04
C TYR A 520 2.65 -59.01 -74.85
N THR A 521 1.72 -58.10 -74.51
CA THR A 521 1.88 -57.18 -73.39
C THR A 521 1.06 -57.66 -72.21
N ILE A 522 1.74 -58.11 -71.17
CA ILE A 522 1.16 -58.65 -69.95
C ILE A 522 1.07 -57.52 -68.92
N THR A 523 -0.12 -57.28 -68.36
CA THR A 523 -0.35 -56.21 -67.38
C THR A 523 -0.58 -56.80 -66.00
N PHE A 524 0.21 -56.36 -65.03
CA PHE A 524 0.11 -56.72 -63.63
C PHE A 524 -0.28 -55.52 -62.77
N LYS A 525 -1.04 -55.76 -61.70
CA LYS A 525 -1.40 -54.76 -60.69
C LYS A 525 -1.13 -55.31 -59.29
N VAL A 526 -0.69 -54.46 -58.38
CA VAL A 526 -0.62 -54.75 -56.95
C VAL A 526 -1.26 -53.59 -56.19
N THR A 527 -2.05 -53.92 -55.17
CA THR A 527 -2.74 -52.96 -54.29
C THR A 527 -2.30 -53.23 -52.85
N ASP A 528 -1.97 -52.18 -52.12
CA ASP A 528 -1.61 -52.23 -50.70
C ASP A 528 -2.86 -52.39 -49.81
N LYS A 529 -2.67 -52.46 -48.49
CA LYS A 529 -3.78 -52.65 -47.53
C LYS A 529 -4.69 -51.43 -47.41
N ASP A 530 -4.14 -50.23 -47.64
CA ASP A 530 -4.85 -48.95 -47.50
C ASP A 530 -5.46 -48.47 -48.84
N GLY A 531 -5.32 -49.26 -49.91
CA GLY A 531 -5.99 -49.13 -51.20
C GLY A 531 -5.19 -48.44 -52.30
N ALA A 532 -3.94 -47.99 -52.08
CA ALA A 532 -3.13 -47.46 -53.17
C ALA A 532 -2.54 -48.61 -54.02
N SER A 533 -2.32 -48.35 -55.31
CA SER A 533 -2.00 -49.41 -56.27
C SER A 533 -1.05 -48.97 -57.37
N THR A 534 -0.27 -49.93 -57.87
CA THR A 534 0.66 -49.74 -58.98
C THR A 534 0.41 -50.78 -60.06
N THR A 535 0.42 -50.33 -61.32
CA THR A 535 0.25 -51.18 -62.50
C THR A 535 1.51 -51.16 -63.34
N LYS A 536 1.99 -52.32 -63.80
CA LYS A 536 3.17 -52.42 -64.67
C LYS A 536 2.98 -53.45 -65.76
N LYS A 537 3.66 -53.24 -66.87
CA LYS A 537 3.56 -54.06 -68.08
C LYS A 537 4.88 -54.78 -68.33
N ALA A 538 4.80 -56.07 -68.66
CA ALA A 538 5.90 -56.88 -69.16
C ALA A 538 5.61 -57.31 -70.60
N THR A 539 6.64 -57.49 -71.41
CA THR A 539 6.53 -57.96 -72.78
C THR A 539 7.02 -59.39 -72.90
N VAL A 540 6.18 -60.28 -73.41
CA VAL A 540 6.58 -61.63 -73.82
C VAL A 540 6.71 -61.70 -75.33
N THR A 541 7.89 -62.07 -75.84
CA THR A 541 8.13 -62.25 -77.28
C THR A 541 8.23 -63.74 -77.62
N VAL A 542 7.37 -64.24 -78.50
CA VAL A 542 7.42 -65.62 -79.03
C VAL A 542 8.10 -65.60 -80.39
N ILE A 543 9.19 -66.36 -80.55
CA ILE A 543 9.96 -66.48 -81.80
C ILE A 543 9.88 -67.90 -82.38
N GLU A 544 10.10 -68.07 -83.69
CA GLU A 544 10.17 -69.41 -84.32
C GLU A 544 11.36 -70.22 -83.77
N LYS A 545 11.21 -71.55 -83.76
CA LYS A 545 12.26 -72.48 -83.36
C LYS A 545 13.24 -72.70 -84.53
N ASP A 546 14.53 -72.48 -84.31
CA ASP A 546 15.55 -72.69 -85.33
C ASP A 546 15.59 -74.16 -85.81
N LYS A 547 15.64 -74.36 -87.13
CA LYS A 547 15.77 -75.71 -87.73
C LYS A 547 17.21 -76.23 -87.58
N PRO A 548 17.42 -77.54 -87.32
CA PRO A 548 18.77 -78.11 -87.24
C PRO A 548 19.49 -78.04 -88.60
N LYS A 549 20.78 -77.69 -88.60
CA LYS A 549 21.65 -77.76 -89.80
C LYS A 549 21.92 -79.24 -90.18
N PRO A 550 21.87 -79.62 -91.47
CA PRO A 550 22.31 -80.95 -91.91
C PRO A 550 23.82 -81.14 -91.77
N ASN A 551 24.24 -82.31 -91.27
CA ASN A 551 25.62 -82.74 -91.11
C ASN A 551 26.18 -83.32 -92.43
N PRO A 552 27.30 -82.83 -93.00
CA PRO A 552 27.90 -83.41 -94.19
C PRO A 552 29.10 -84.29 -93.82
N ASP A 553 28.84 -85.55 -93.47
CA ASP A 553 29.86 -86.60 -93.54
C ASP A 553 29.20 -87.86 -94.13
N ASP A 554 29.09 -87.89 -95.45
CA ASP A 554 28.83 -89.08 -96.26
C ASP A 554 29.14 -88.79 -97.74
N ASN A 555 30.43 -88.74 -98.07
CA ASN A 555 30.91 -89.24 -99.38
C ASN A 555 32.43 -89.47 -99.35
N LYS A 556 32.83 -90.67 -98.90
CA LYS A 556 34.12 -91.27 -99.27
C LYS A 556 33.86 -92.68 -99.81
N PRO A 557 34.38 -93.00 -101.00
CA PRO A 557 35.26 -94.18 -101.13
C PRO A 557 36.39 -93.91 -102.15
N LYS A 558 37.57 -94.55 -102.22
CA LYS A 558 38.38 -95.54 -101.47
C LYS A 558 39.78 -95.55 -102.17
N PRO A 559 40.75 -96.45 -101.89
CA PRO A 559 42.17 -96.12 -101.63
C PRO A 559 43.18 -96.22 -102.81
N ASN A 560 44.41 -95.75 -102.52
CA ASN A 560 45.74 -95.81 -103.18
C ASN A 560 46.02 -96.88 -104.26
N PRO A 561 46.94 -96.57 -105.20
CA PRO A 561 48.38 -96.78 -104.97
C PRO A 561 49.16 -95.57 -104.47
#